data_AF-A0A932GA17-F1
#
_entry.id   AF-A0A932GA17-F1
#
_cell.length_a   1.000
_cell.length_b   1.000
_cell.length_c   1.000
_cell.angle_alpha   90.00
_cell.angle_beta   90.00
_cell.angle_gamma   90.00
#
_symmetry.space_group_name_H-M   'P 1'
#
loop_
_entity.id
_entity.type
_entity.pdbx_description
1 polymer ?
#
loop_
_entity_poly.entity_id
_entity_poly.type
_entity_poly.pdbx_seq_one_letter_code
_entity_poly.pdbx_strand_id
1 'polypeptide(L)'
;MHLLSGVANIVKEAFRSPLRDSFLVETTRGYVVIKPGVDLTNLVLENYDFKGLDFRDANLQGSTFRNCDFEGADLTGANVRNTKFENCTGLN
;
A
#
# COMPACT_ATOMS: atom_id res chain seq x y z
N MET A 1 6.09 18.80 6.69
CA MET A 1 6.90 17.82 7.44
C MET A 1 7.77 17.11 6.43
N HIS A 2 9.03 17.54 6.37
CA HIS A 2 10.06 17.05 5.47
C HIS A 2 10.44 15.63 5.82
N LEU A 3 10.54 14.73 4.82
CA LEU A 3 11.58 13.71 4.69
C LEU A 3 11.61 13.26 3.20
N LEU A 4 12.27 14.06 2.36
CA LEU A 4 12.65 13.72 0.98
C LEU A 4 14.13 13.24 0.91
N SER A 5 14.67 12.62 1.96
CA SER A 5 16.14 12.41 2.04
C SER A 5 16.62 10.98 2.28
N GLY A 6 15.80 9.96 2.01
CA GLY A 6 16.26 8.55 2.01
C GLY A 6 15.71 7.69 0.87
N VAL A 7 14.48 7.99 0.42
CA VAL A 7 13.71 7.11 -0.46
C VAL A 7 14.17 7.16 -1.93
N ALA A 8 14.70 8.30 -2.40
CA ALA A 8 15.04 8.51 -3.82
C ALA A 8 16.07 7.52 -4.41
N ASN A 9 16.90 6.87 -3.57
CA ASN A 9 17.93 5.95 -4.05
C ASN A 9 17.49 4.48 -4.12
N ILE A 10 16.60 4.02 -3.23
CA ILE A 10 16.04 2.65 -3.34
C ILE A 10 15.01 2.59 -4.46
N VAL A 11 14.27 3.69 -4.70
CA VAL A 11 13.31 3.79 -5.81
C VAL A 11 13.97 3.51 -7.17
N LYS A 12 15.24 3.87 -7.38
CA LYS A 12 15.94 3.65 -8.67
C LYS A 12 16.31 2.19 -8.94
N GLU A 13 16.47 1.37 -7.90
CA GLU A 13 16.81 -0.06 -8.04
C GLU A 13 15.58 -0.92 -8.36
N ALA A 14 14.39 -0.53 -7.90
CA ALA A 14 13.13 -1.19 -8.24
C ALA A 14 12.77 -1.09 -9.74
N PHE A 15 13.32 -0.12 -10.47
CA PHE A 15 13.05 0.10 -11.90
C PHE A 15 13.79 -0.85 -12.86
N ARG A 16 14.58 -1.83 -12.37
CA ARG A 16 15.36 -2.75 -13.23
C ARG A 16 15.00 -4.24 -13.13
N SER A 17 13.91 -4.61 -12.47
CA SER A 17 13.52 -6.02 -12.33
C SER A 17 12.00 -6.22 -12.54
N PRO A 18 11.50 -7.46 -12.77
CA PRO A 18 10.17 -7.77 -13.34
C PRO A 18 8.95 -7.42 -12.46
N LEU A 19 9.07 -6.50 -11.51
CA LEU A 19 8.08 -6.11 -10.51
C LEU A 19 7.35 -4.80 -10.88
N ARG A 20 6.92 -4.65 -12.15
CA ARG A 20 6.33 -3.41 -12.69
C ARG A 20 5.15 -2.85 -11.87
N ASP A 21 4.46 -3.70 -11.12
CA ASP A 21 3.21 -3.35 -10.41
C ASP A 21 3.37 -3.34 -8.88
N SER A 22 4.60 -3.45 -8.36
CA SER A 22 4.85 -3.44 -6.92
C SER A 22 5.25 -2.06 -6.40
N PHE A 23 4.67 -1.64 -5.27
CA PHE A 23 4.91 -0.34 -4.65
C PHE A 23 5.66 -0.47 -3.33
N LEU A 24 6.61 0.42 -3.03
CA LEU A 24 7.31 0.46 -1.74
C LEU A 24 6.67 1.50 -0.83
N VAL A 25 6.23 1.06 0.35
CA VAL A 25 5.58 1.90 1.36
C VAL A 25 6.49 2.02 2.57
N GLU A 26 6.77 3.24 3.03
CA GLU A 26 7.46 3.47 4.29
C GLU A 26 6.47 3.46 5.45
N THR A 27 6.80 2.71 6.50
CA THR A 27 5.96 2.58 7.69
C THR A 27 6.79 2.81 8.94
N THR A 28 6.14 2.95 10.09
CA THR A 28 6.81 3.01 11.40
C THR A 28 7.60 1.74 11.74
N ARG A 29 7.33 0.62 11.05
CA ARG A 29 8.01 -0.68 11.21
C ARG A 29 9.08 -0.94 10.15
N GLY A 30 9.34 0.03 9.25
CA GLY A 30 10.24 -0.11 8.11
C GLY A 30 9.49 -0.09 6.77
N TYR A 31 10.12 -0.60 5.72
CA TYR A 31 9.55 -0.62 4.37
C TYR A 31 8.75 -1.90 4.11
N VAL A 32 7.63 -1.77 3.39
CA VAL A 32 6.81 -2.89 2.92
C VAL A 32 6.67 -2.82 1.40
N VAL A 33 6.68 -3.98 0.74
CA VAL A 33 6.42 -4.11 -0.70
C VAL A 33 4.96 -4.52 -0.90
N ILE A 34 4.21 -3.72 -1.65
CA ILE A 34 2.85 -4.03 -2.11
C ILE A 34 2.92 -4.92 -3.33
N LYS A 35 2.23 -6.06 -3.28
CA LYS A 35 2.06 -7.04 -4.34
C LYS A 35 0.88 -7.96 -3.98
N PRO A 36 0.40 -8.82 -4.90
CA PRO A 36 -0.58 -9.85 -4.55
C PRO A 36 -0.14 -10.68 -3.35
N GLY A 37 -1.06 -10.92 -2.41
CA GLY A 37 -0.83 -11.69 -1.19
C GLY A 37 -0.02 -10.96 -0.12
N VAL A 38 0.24 -9.65 -0.24
CA VAL A 38 1.00 -8.89 0.77
C VAL A 38 0.29 -8.93 2.13
N ASP A 39 1.07 -9.08 3.21
CA ASP A 39 0.59 -8.93 4.59
C ASP A 39 0.78 -7.49 5.06
N LEU A 40 -0.32 -6.79 5.30
CA LEU A 40 -0.40 -5.43 5.83
C LEU A 40 -1.15 -5.38 7.17
N THR A 41 -1.16 -6.50 7.91
CA THR A 41 -1.93 -6.61 9.14
C THR A 41 -1.53 -5.58 10.19
N ASN A 42 -2.55 -4.95 10.80
CA ASN A 42 -2.38 -3.99 11.90
C ASN A 42 -1.45 -2.81 11.57
N LEU A 43 -1.35 -2.42 10.30
CA LEU A 43 -0.61 -1.23 9.89
C LEU A 43 -1.50 0.01 9.92
N VAL A 44 -0.85 1.17 10.05
CA VAL A 44 -1.46 2.48 9.84
C VAL A 44 -0.76 3.12 8.66
N LEU A 45 -1.53 3.41 7.61
CA LEU A 45 -1.06 3.96 6.34
C LEU A 45 -1.84 5.23 6.05
N GLU A 46 -1.13 6.34 5.86
CA GLU A 46 -1.76 7.66 5.73
C GLU A 46 -1.20 8.41 4.52
N ASN A 47 -2.10 9.00 3.73
CA ASN A 47 -1.77 9.86 2.59
C ASN A 47 -0.98 9.14 1.47
N TYR A 48 -1.29 7.87 1.23
CA TYR A 48 -0.71 7.08 0.14
C TYR A 48 -1.64 7.01 -1.08
N ASP A 49 -1.02 7.07 -2.26
CA ASP A 49 -1.67 6.77 -3.54
C ASP A 49 -1.53 5.27 -3.83
N PHE A 50 -2.68 4.57 -3.86
CA PHE A 50 -2.78 3.15 -4.15
C PHE A 50 -3.53 2.88 -5.46
N LYS A 51 -3.64 3.88 -6.35
CA LYS A 51 -4.36 3.75 -7.63
C LYS A 51 -3.81 2.63 -8.49
N GLY A 52 -4.72 1.83 -9.04
CA GLY A 52 -4.38 0.74 -9.96
C GLY A 52 -3.49 -0.36 -9.38
N LEU A 53 -3.20 -0.34 -8.06
CA LEU A 53 -2.37 -1.36 -7.45
C LEU A 53 -3.12 -2.66 -7.27
N ASP A 54 -2.37 -3.75 -7.37
CA ASP A 54 -2.87 -5.10 -7.19
C ASP A 54 -2.71 -5.56 -5.74
N PHE A 55 -3.82 -5.57 -5.01
CA PHE A 55 -3.96 -6.09 -3.65
C PHE A 55 -4.69 -7.44 -3.62
N ARG A 56 -4.71 -8.19 -4.73
CA ARG A 56 -5.36 -9.50 -4.75
C ARG A 56 -4.80 -10.39 -3.66
N ASP A 57 -5.69 -11.06 -2.94
CA ASP A 57 -5.37 -11.95 -1.82
C ASP A 57 -4.56 -11.31 -0.67
N ALA A 58 -4.44 -9.97 -0.63
CA ALA A 58 -3.71 -9.28 0.43
C ALA A 58 -4.38 -9.46 1.80
N ASN A 59 -3.59 -9.52 2.86
CA ASN A 59 -4.10 -9.54 4.23
C ASN A 59 -4.07 -8.13 4.84
N LEU A 60 -5.22 -7.47 4.87
CA LEU A 60 -5.38 -6.10 5.39
C LEU A 60 -5.96 -6.09 6.81
N GLN A 61 -6.02 -7.24 7.48
CA GLN A 61 -6.78 -7.37 8.72
C GLN A 61 -6.28 -6.39 9.80
N GLY A 62 -7.22 -5.66 10.40
CA GLY A 62 -6.94 -4.71 11.47
C GLY A 62 -6.15 -3.47 11.06
N SER A 63 -5.84 -3.29 9.78
CA SER A 63 -5.14 -2.09 9.32
C SER A 63 -6.06 -0.87 9.26
N THR A 64 -5.47 0.31 9.27
CA THR A 64 -6.16 1.58 9.07
C THR A 64 -5.50 2.35 7.94
N PHE A 65 -6.30 2.69 6.93
CA PHE A 65 -5.91 3.54 5.81
C PHE A 65 -6.59 4.91 5.97
N ARG A 66 -5.82 5.99 5.93
CA ARG A 66 -6.34 7.37 6.08
C ARG A 66 -5.97 8.23 4.88
N ASN A 67 -6.93 8.93 4.32
CA ASN A 67 -6.72 9.84 3.19
C ASN A 67 -5.98 9.16 2.01
N CYS A 68 -6.31 7.90 1.72
CA CYS A 68 -5.66 7.11 0.68
C CYS A 68 -6.57 6.99 -0.54
N ASP A 69 -5.97 6.84 -1.73
CA ASP A 69 -6.72 6.69 -2.97
C ASP A 69 -6.59 5.27 -3.53
N PHE A 70 -7.70 4.54 -3.63
CA PHE A 70 -7.77 3.18 -4.16
C PHE A 70 -8.45 3.11 -5.53
N GLU A 71 -8.58 4.23 -6.26
CA GLU A 71 -9.21 4.22 -7.58
C GLU A 71 -8.55 3.20 -8.53
N GLY A 72 -9.34 2.21 -8.97
CA GLY A 72 -8.88 1.14 -9.85
C GLY A 72 -7.99 0.08 -9.19
N ALA A 73 -7.80 0.12 -7.87
CA ALA A 73 -7.08 -0.94 -7.15
C ALA A 73 -7.88 -2.25 -7.17
N ASP A 74 -7.18 -3.38 -7.34
CA ASP A 74 -7.80 -4.71 -7.30
C ASP A 74 -7.68 -5.30 -5.88
N LEU A 75 -8.80 -5.36 -5.16
CA LEU A 75 -8.90 -5.93 -3.82
C LEU A 75 -9.53 -7.34 -3.83
N THR A 76 -9.60 -8.01 -4.99
CA THR A 76 -10.22 -9.33 -5.12
C THR A 76 -9.56 -10.34 -4.18
N GLY A 77 -10.34 -10.96 -3.30
CA GLY A 77 -9.83 -11.94 -2.34
C GLY A 77 -9.11 -11.35 -1.13
N ALA A 78 -8.94 -10.02 -1.04
CA ALA A 78 -8.28 -9.40 0.09
C ALA A 78 -9.04 -9.63 1.41
N ASN A 79 -8.32 -9.96 2.49
CA ASN A 79 -8.88 -10.07 3.83
C ASN A 79 -8.98 -8.68 4.49
N VAL A 80 -10.15 -8.06 4.41
CA VAL A 80 -10.43 -6.72 4.96
C VAL A 80 -11.11 -6.74 6.34
N ARG A 81 -10.99 -7.85 7.09
CA ARG A 81 -11.61 -7.97 8.42
C ARG A 81 -11.04 -6.93 9.39
N ASN A 82 -11.92 -6.16 10.04
CA ASN A 82 -11.54 -5.08 10.96
C ASN A 82 -10.65 -4.00 10.33
N THR A 83 -10.61 -3.91 9.00
CA THR A 83 -9.88 -2.85 8.28
C THR A 83 -10.71 -1.57 8.33
N LYS A 84 -10.04 -0.43 8.54
CA LYS A 84 -10.66 0.89 8.50
C LYS A 84 -10.17 1.66 7.28
N PHE A 85 -11.11 2.18 6.50
CA PHE A 85 -10.85 3.11 5.41
C PHE A 85 -11.46 4.46 5.79
N GLU A 86 -10.62 5.40 6.20
CA GLU A 86 -11.01 6.73 6.66
C GLU A 86 -10.65 7.75 5.57
N ASN A 87 -11.64 8.48 5.05
CA ASN A 87 -11.46 9.44 3.95
C ASN A 87 -10.74 8.84 2.73
N CYS A 88 -11.00 7.58 2.42
CA CYS A 88 -10.41 6.92 1.25
C CYS A 88 -11.36 7.02 0.05
N THR A 89 -10.80 7.11 -1.16
CA THR A 89 -11.55 7.14 -2.42
C THR A 89 -11.37 5.84 -3.21
N GLY A 90 -12.24 5.58 -4.18
CA GLY A 90 -12.11 4.40 -5.07
C GLY A 90 -12.57 3.06 -4.49
N LEU A 91 -13.15 3.07 -3.28
CA LEU A 91 -13.74 1.91 -2.62
C LEU A 91 -15.28 2.03 -2.68
N ASN A 92 -15.90 1.51 -3.74
CA ASN A 92 -17.36 1.44 -3.89
C ASN A 92 -17.88 0.03 -3.62
#